data_AF-A0AAV9VCQ7-F1
#
_entry.id   AF-A0AAV9VCQ7-F1
#
_cell.length_a   1.000
_cell.length_b   1.000
_cell.length_c   1.000
_cell.angle_alpha   90.00
_cell.angle_beta   90.00
_cell.angle_gamma   90.00
#
_symmetry.space_group_name_H-M   'P 1'
#
loop_
_entity.id
_entity.type
_entity.pdbx_description
1 polymer ?
#
loop_
_entity_poly.entity_id
_entity_poly.type
_entity_poly.pdbx_seq_one_letter_code
_entity_poly.pdbx_strand_id
1 'polypeptide(L)'
;MSVKRYAFTVHGQVQGVFFRKFTRQSANSLSISGFVQNLPDSTVGGEAEGLLDNLEKFRQKLEEGSDLSSVQKVEWNEIDVRKEGEGQGYMKAMSADSFSIARTRH
;
A
#
# COMPACT_ATOMS: atom_id res chain seq x y z
N MET A 1 -3.47 19.71 -4.81
CA MET A 1 -3.04 18.29 -4.79
C MET A 1 -4.24 17.46 -4.33
N SER A 2 -4.64 16.44 -5.09
CA SER A 2 -5.79 15.58 -4.76
C SER A 2 -5.32 14.39 -3.93
N VAL A 3 -6.04 14.09 -2.85
CA VAL A 3 -5.92 12.79 -2.17
C VAL A 3 -6.71 11.76 -2.97
N LYS A 4 -6.13 10.57 -3.12
CA LYS A 4 -6.74 9.43 -3.81
C LYS A 4 -6.50 8.17 -2.99
N ARG A 5 -7.27 7.11 -3.30
CA ARG A 5 -7.11 5.80 -2.68
C ARG A 5 -7.12 4.73 -3.76
N TYR A 6 -6.22 3.76 -3.61
CA TYR A 6 -6.09 2.64 -4.52
C TYR A 6 -6.03 1.33 -3.74
N ALA A 7 -6.72 0.32 -4.26
CA ALA A 7 -6.50 -1.07 -3.89
C ALA A 7 -5.43 -1.64 -4.83
N PHE A 8 -4.46 -2.37 -4.27
CA PHE A 8 -3.39 -2.97 -5.04
C PHE A 8 -3.23 -4.46 -4.75
N THR A 9 -2.84 -5.20 -5.78
CA THR A 9 -2.49 -6.62 -5.68
C THR A 9 -1.22 -6.87 -6.48
N VAL A 10 -0.18 -7.37 -5.81
CA VAL A 10 1.11 -7.68 -6.39
C VAL A 10 1.26 -9.18 -6.58
N HIS A 11 1.40 -9.58 -7.83
CA HIS A 11 1.60 -10.95 -8.27
C HIS A 11 3.08 -11.20 -8.53
N GLY A 12 3.57 -12.38 -8.14
CA GLY A 12 4.94 -12.82 -8.39
C GLY A 12 5.54 -13.60 -7.23
N GLN A 13 6.88 -13.64 -7.17
CA GLN A 13 7.63 -14.24 -6.06
C GLN A 13 7.77 -13.21 -4.93
N VAL A 14 6.69 -13.01 -4.18
CA VAL A 14 6.56 -11.95 -3.16
C VAL A 14 6.43 -12.48 -1.72
N GLN A 15 6.41 -13.80 -1.53
CA GLN A 15 6.42 -14.45 -0.21
C GLN A 15 7.85 -14.91 0.16
N GLY A 16 8.20 -14.83 1.44
CA GLY A 16 9.54 -15.21 1.93
C GLY A 16 10.66 -14.18 1.67
N VAL A 17 10.37 -13.09 0.94
CA VAL A 17 11.38 -12.12 0.44
C VAL A 17 11.30 -10.74 1.12
N PHE A 18 10.75 -10.68 2.34
CA PHE A 18 10.54 -9.45 3.11
C PHE A 18 9.73 -8.34 2.40
N PHE A 19 8.97 -8.69 1.34
CA PHE A 19 8.22 -7.73 0.52
C PHE A 19 7.31 -6.80 1.33
N ARG A 20 6.54 -7.34 2.29
CA ARG A 20 5.68 -6.54 3.18
C ARG A 20 6.43 -5.44 3.95
N LYS A 21 7.67 -5.72 4.38
CA LYS A 21 8.50 -4.76 5.12
C LYS A 21 8.96 -3.65 4.18
N PHE A 22 9.38 -4.01 2.96
CA PHE A 22 9.73 -3.06 1.91
C PHE A 22 8.53 -2.16 1.56
N THR A 23 7.36 -2.74 1.32
CA THR A 23 6.12 -1.99 1.03
C THR A 23 5.78 -1.00 2.13
N ARG A 24 5.84 -1.42 3.40
CA ARG A 24 5.60 -0.52 4.54
C ARG A 24 6.62 0.63 4.61
N GLN A 25 7.90 0.35 4.41
CA GLN A 25 8.96 1.37 4.43
C GLN A 25 8.76 2.39 3.31
N SER A 26 8.46 1.92 2.09
CA SER A 26 8.15 2.77 0.95
C SER A 26 6.92 3.65 1.22
N ALA A 27 5.83 3.08 1.74
CA ALA A 27 4.63 3.82 2.10
C ALA A 27 4.90 4.92 3.15
N ASN A 28 5.61 4.57 4.23
CA ASN A 28 5.96 5.52 5.28
C ASN A 28 6.85 6.66 4.75
N SER A 29 7.83 6.35 3.89
CA SER A 29 8.71 7.36 3.28
C SER A 29 7.97 8.35 2.36
N LEU A 30 6.84 7.92 1.80
CA LEU A 30 6.00 8.70 0.89
C LEU A 30 4.76 9.28 1.59
N SER A 31 4.68 9.19 2.92
CA SER A 31 3.52 9.64 3.71
C SER A 31 2.18 9.09 3.20
N ILE A 32 2.16 7.80 2.85
CA ILE A 32 0.98 7.08 2.39
C ILE A 32 0.39 6.28 3.55
N SER A 33 -0.92 6.36 3.71
CA SER A 33 -1.68 5.60 4.70
C SER A 33 -2.29 4.36 4.07
N GLY A 34 -2.57 3.32 4.85
CA GLY A 34 -3.22 2.12 4.33
C GLY A 34 -2.77 0.83 5.00
N PHE A 35 -2.83 -0.27 4.27
CA PHE A 35 -2.36 -1.55 4.77
C PHE A 35 -1.81 -2.46 3.68
N VAL A 36 -1.00 -3.43 4.09
CA VAL A 36 -0.50 -4.51 3.23
C VAL A 36 -0.66 -5.85 3.94
N GLN A 37 -1.05 -6.89 3.20
CA GLN A 37 -1.22 -8.26 3.70
C GLN A 37 -0.80 -9.30 2.66
N ASN A 38 -0.40 -10.49 3.13
CA ASN A 38 -0.28 -11.64 2.24
C ASN A 38 -1.69 -12.20 1.97
N LEU A 39 -1.96 -12.51 0.72
CA LEU A 39 -3.18 -13.17 0.28
C LEU A 39 -2.96 -14.70 0.19
N PRO A 40 -4.04 -15.50 0.28
CA PRO A 40 -3.96 -16.97 0.29
C PRO A 40 -3.51 -17.58 -1.06
N ASP A 41 -3.59 -16.82 -2.15
CA ASP A 41 -3.18 -17.18 -3.50
C ASP A 41 -1.68 -16.97 -3.78
N SER A 42 -0.87 -16.80 -2.72
CA SER A 42 0.56 -16.48 -2.78
C SER A 42 0.91 -15.05 -3.25
N THR A 43 -0.08 -14.15 -3.37
CA THR A 43 0.13 -12.75 -3.73
C THR A 43 0.21 -11.83 -2.50
N VAL A 44 0.55 -10.56 -2.71
CA VAL A 44 0.52 -9.52 -1.67
C VAL A 44 -0.49 -8.45 -2.07
N GLY A 45 -1.50 -8.23 -1.25
CA GLY A 45 -2.55 -7.24 -1.50
C GLY A 45 -2.60 -6.16 -0.42
N GLY A 46 -3.22 -5.04 -0.74
CA GLY A 46 -3.35 -3.94 0.20
C GLY A 46 -4.12 -2.75 -0.34
N GLU A 47 -4.18 -1.70 0.47
CA GLU A 47 -4.74 -0.42 0.08
C GLU A 47 -3.77 0.69 0.43
N ALA A 48 -3.75 1.73 -0.40
CA ALA A 48 -2.90 2.90 -0.25
C ALA A 48 -3.73 4.16 -0.47
N GLU A 49 -3.65 5.11 0.46
CA GLU A 49 -4.31 6.41 0.42
C GLU A 49 -3.28 7.51 0.65
N GLY A 50 -3.32 8.54 -0.18
CA GLY A 50 -2.36 9.64 -0.09
C GLY A 50 -2.50 10.63 -1.25
N LEU A 51 -1.53 11.52 -1.36
CA LEU A 51 -1.42 12.43 -2.51
C LEU A 51 -1.14 11.63 -3.79
N LEU A 52 -1.76 12.01 -4.90
CA LEU A 52 -1.57 11.35 -6.20
C LEU A 52 -0.08 11.15 -6.56
N ASP A 53 0.72 12.21 -6.44
CA ASP A 53 2.16 12.18 -6.77
C ASP A 53 2.94 11.16 -5.91
N ASN A 54 2.52 10.96 -4.65
CA ASN A 54 3.12 9.99 -3.76
C ASN A 54 2.66 8.57 -4.10
N LEU A 55 1.38 8.41 -4.43
CA LEU A 55 0.80 7.14 -4.85
C LEU A 55 1.43 6.62 -6.16
N GLU A 56 1.72 7.50 -7.11
CA GLU A 56 2.45 7.14 -8.33
C GLU A 56 3.86 6.64 -8.03
N LYS A 57 4.61 7.34 -7.16
CA LYS A 57 5.94 6.87 -6.70
C LYS A 57 5.86 5.54 -5.97
N PHE A 58 4.82 5.35 -5.16
CA PHE A 58 4.62 4.10 -4.44
C PHE A 58 4.29 2.95 -5.38
N ARG A 59 3.46 3.17 -6.39
CA ARG A 59 3.20 2.19 -7.45
C ARG A 59 4.49 1.79 -8.16
N GLN A 60 5.35 2.75 -8.53
CA GLN A 60 6.65 2.45 -9.13
C GLN A 60 7.52 1.60 -8.21
N LYS A 61 7.54 1.89 -6.89
CA LYS A 61 8.24 1.07 -5.90
C LYS A 61 7.69 -0.35 -5.82
N LEU A 62 6.38 -0.54 -5.94
CA LEU A 62 5.76 -1.87 -5.98
C LEU A 62 6.13 -2.65 -7.25
N GLU A 63 6.26 -1.96 -8.38
CA GLU A 63 6.68 -2.57 -9.66
C GLU A 63 8.18 -2.93 -9.66
N GLU A 64 9.02 -2.11 -9.01
CA GLU A 64 10.45 -2.38 -8.80
C GLU A 64 10.67 -3.60 -7.89
N GLY A 65 9.87 -3.69 -6.82
CA GLY A 65 9.98 -4.75 -5.81
C GLY A 65 11.19 -4.61 -4.89
N SER A 66 11.36 -5.57 -3.97
CA SER A 66 12.60 -5.72 -3.19
C SER A 66 13.65 -6.49 -3.99
N ASP A 67 14.94 -6.33 -3.62
CA ASP A 67 16.10 -6.98 -4.26
C ASP A 67 15.96 -8.52 -4.42
N LEU A 68 15.14 -9.15 -3.59
CA LEU A 68 14.90 -10.60 -3.57
C LEU A 68 13.53 -10.99 -4.14
N SER A 69 12.66 -10.03 -4.46
CA SER A 69 11.35 -10.28 -5.03
C SER A 69 11.38 -10.18 -6.55
N SER A 70 10.54 -10.98 -7.21
CA SER A 70 10.27 -10.81 -8.63
C SER A 70 8.79 -10.51 -8.81
N VAL A 71 8.49 -9.25 -9.11
CA VAL A 71 7.13 -8.76 -9.36
C VAL A 71 6.80 -9.03 -10.82
N GLN A 72 5.73 -9.79 -11.07
CA GLN A 72 5.27 -10.10 -12.41
C GLN A 72 4.18 -9.13 -12.87
N LYS A 73 3.29 -8.75 -11.95
CA LYS A 73 2.17 -7.86 -12.24
C LYS A 73 1.75 -7.11 -10.98
N VAL A 74 1.50 -5.82 -11.13
CA VAL A 74 0.85 -4.99 -10.11
C VAL A 74 -0.52 -4.58 -10.63
N GLU A 75 -1.56 -5.03 -9.96
CA GLU A 75 -2.91 -4.52 -10.15
C GLU A 75 -3.09 -3.29 -9.28
N TRP A 76 -3.61 -2.21 -9.87
CA TRP A 76 -3.73 -0.91 -9.23
C TRP A 76 -5.08 -0.31 -9.59
N ASN A 77 -6.05 -0.45 -8.70
CA ASN A 77 -7.45 -0.08 -8.93
C ASN A 77 -7.82 1.11 -8.05
N GLU A 78 -8.29 2.20 -8.66
CA GLU A 78 -8.82 3.33 -7.88
C GLU A 78 -10.07 2.89 -7.14
N ILE A 79 -10.11 3.17 -5.84
CA ILE A 79 -11.27 2.91 -5.01
C ILE A 79 -11.73 4.23 -4.38
N ASP A 80 -13.02 4.30 -4.06
CA ASP A 80 -13.54 5.47 -3.37
C ASP A 80 -12.79 5.69 -2.05
N VAL A 81 -12.31 6.92 -1.86
CA VAL A 81 -11.94 7.39 -0.53
C VAL A 81 -13.13 7.15 0.38
N ARG A 82 -12.89 6.51 1.53
CA ARG A 82 -13.97 6.27 2.50
C ARG A 82 -14.58 7.63 2.82
N LYS A 83 -15.81 7.89 2.40
CA LYS A 83 -16.56 9.06 2.85
C LYS A 83 -17.09 8.74 4.23
N GLU A 84 -16.35 9.10 5.27
CA GLU A 84 -16.97 9.19 6.59
C GLU A 84 -17.67 10.54 6.67
N GLY A 85 -19.01 10.51 6.66
CA GLY A 85 -19.76 11.56 7.32
C GLY A 85 -19.33 11.58 8.79
N GLU A 86 -18.99 12.77 9.27
CA GLU A 86 -18.53 13.11 10.63
C GLU A 86 -17.02 13.06 10.88
N GLY A 87 -16.47 14.25 11.18
CA GLY A 87 -15.22 14.41 11.91
C GLY A 87 -14.14 15.14 11.13
N GLN A 88 -13.82 16.35 11.59
CA GLN A 88 -12.69 17.21 11.20
C GLN A 88 -11.31 16.54 11.46
N GLY A 89 -11.04 15.38 10.88
CA GLY A 89 -9.91 14.50 11.22
C GLY A 89 -8.95 14.18 10.07
N TYR A 90 -9.29 14.48 8.81
CA TYR A 90 -8.46 14.11 7.64
C TYR A 90 -7.06 14.73 7.63
N MET A 91 -6.81 15.79 8.41
CA MET A 91 -5.47 16.38 8.60
C MET A 91 -4.71 15.80 9.80
N LYS A 92 -5.36 15.01 10.68
CA LYS A 92 -4.77 14.56 11.95
C LYS A 92 -4.04 13.22 11.85
N ALA A 93 -4.26 12.45 10.78
CA ALA A 93 -3.69 11.11 10.58
C ALA A 93 -2.53 11.04 9.56
N MET A 94 -1.98 12.18 9.12
CA MET A 94 -0.65 12.22 8.48
C MET A 94 0.49 12.09 9.51
N SER A 95 0.22 11.50 10.69
CA SER A 95 1.24 10.96 11.56
C SER A 95 1.90 9.77 10.88
N ALA A 96 3.24 9.73 10.86
CA ALA A 96 4.09 8.85 10.06
C ALA A 96 3.96 7.32 10.27
N ASP A 97 2.93 6.85 11.00
CA ASP A 97 2.74 5.45 11.40
C ASP A 97 1.38 4.85 10.94
N SER A 98 0.75 5.42 9.92
CA SER A 98 -0.60 5.02 9.47
C SER A 98 -0.63 3.82 8.50
N PHE A 99 0.52 3.33 8.02
CA PHE A 99 0.59 2.18 7.12
C PHE A 99 0.85 0.86 7.88
N SER A 100 -0.20 0.05 8.01
CA SER A 100 -0.16 -1.16 8.82
C SER A 100 0.15 -2.42 8.00
N ILE A 101 0.88 -3.37 8.59
CA ILE A 101 0.96 -4.73 8.04
C ILE A 101 -0.20 -5.50 8.67
N ALA A 102 -1.23 -5.80 7.87
CA ALA A 102 -2.36 -6.58 8.34
C ALA A 102 -1.89 -8.00 8.69
N ARG A 103 -2.30 -8.48 9.87
CA ARG A 103 -2.02 -9.85 10.31
C ARG A 103 -2.84 -10.80 9.44
N THR A 104 -2.18 -11.53 8.55
CA THR A 104 -2.76 -12.73 7.93
C THR A 104 -3.03 -13.72 9.08
N ARG A 105 -4.31 -13.98 9.39
CA ARG A 105 -4.66 -15.07 10.31
C ARG A 105 -4.36 -16.38 9.56
N HIS A 106 -3.44 -17.17 10.09
CA HIS A 106 -3.22 -18.57 9.68
C HIS A 106 -4.36 -19.45 10.18
#